data_AF-A0AB38HD69-F1
#
_entry.id   AF-A0AB38HD69-F1
#
_cell.length_a   1.000
_cell.length_b   1.000
_cell.length_c   1.000
_cell.angle_alpha   90.00
_cell.angle_beta   90.00
_cell.angle_gamma   90.00
#
_symmetry.space_group_name_H-M   'P 1'
#
loop_
_entity.id
_entity.type
_entity.pdbx_description
1 polymer ?
#
loop_
_entity_poly.entity_id
_entity_poly.type
_entity_poly.pdbx_seq_one_letter_code
_entity_poly.pdbx_strand_id
1 'polypeptide(L)'
;MTATTDRLASLRIQDPVLTKLAQGYYNNELVCETLMPIVNIGKEGGKIPQFGRESFYLPSTIRELRGNSNRLDPMSVKVIDVSLEEHDIEYAIDYREENEASYPLKQYALSVTQDIIALGREVKVAELAQNSDNYVSENVVSLEGNKKISHKKSNPLETIEQGIYTEPLP
;
A
#
# COMPACT_ATOMS: atom_id res chain seq x y z
N MET A 1 -31.36 -29.52 -4.80
CA MET A 1 -29.99 -29.92 -4.41
C MET A 1 -29.39 -28.76 -3.62
N THR A 2 -29.93 -28.44 -2.44
CA THR A 2 -29.69 -27.15 -1.75
C THR A 2 -30.10 -27.22 -0.26
N ALA A 3 -29.53 -28.16 0.48
CA ALA A 3 -29.69 -28.21 1.95
C ALA A 3 -28.42 -28.74 2.63
N THR A 4 -27.75 -29.69 1.98
CA THR A 4 -26.43 -30.19 2.41
C THR A 4 -25.32 -29.18 2.15
N THR A 5 -25.40 -28.39 1.07
CA THR A 5 -24.42 -27.33 0.76
C THR A 5 -24.45 -26.18 1.78
N ASP A 6 -25.63 -25.78 2.25
CA ASP A 6 -25.79 -24.74 3.29
C ASP A 6 -25.29 -25.22 4.67
N ARG A 7 -25.53 -26.49 5.01
CA ARG A 7 -25.01 -27.09 6.25
C ARG A 7 -23.49 -27.21 6.24
N LEU A 8 -22.89 -27.47 5.08
CA LEU A 8 -21.43 -27.48 4.92
C LEU A 8 -20.83 -26.07 5.01
N ALA A 9 -21.53 -25.05 4.51
CA ALA A 9 -21.14 -23.64 4.68
C ALA A 9 -21.24 -23.19 6.15
N SER A 10 -22.28 -23.61 6.87
CA SER A 10 -22.43 -23.35 8.31
C SER A 10 -21.53 -24.20 9.21
N LEU A 11 -20.83 -25.20 8.67
CA LEU A 11 -19.83 -26.01 9.40
C LEU A 11 -18.41 -25.48 9.17
N ARG A 12 -18.17 -24.78 8.05
CA ARG A 12 -16.97 -23.96 7.81
C ARG A 12 -17.07 -22.63 8.56
N ILE A 13 -17.37 -22.71 9.86
CA ILE A 13 -17.47 -21.54 10.74
C ILE A 13 -16.05 -21.03 10.95
N GLN A 14 -15.64 -20.11 10.07
CA GLN A 14 -14.58 -19.17 10.38
C GLN A 14 -14.88 -18.57 11.76
N ASP A 15 -13.94 -18.70 12.70
CA ASP A 15 -14.14 -18.22 14.07
C ASP A 15 -14.47 -16.71 14.02
N PRO A 16 -15.71 -16.30 14.33
CA PRO A 16 -16.14 -14.92 14.14
C PRO A 16 -15.48 -13.99 15.15
N VAL A 17 -14.95 -14.50 16.27
CA VAL A 17 -14.27 -13.70 17.29
C VAL A 17 -12.83 -13.45 16.88
N LEU A 18 -12.09 -14.50 16.54
CA LEU A 18 -10.70 -14.35 16.08
C LEU A 18 -10.62 -13.57 14.77
N THR A 19 -11.57 -13.77 13.85
CA THR A 19 -11.61 -13.01 12.58
C THR A 19 -11.84 -11.53 12.80
N LYS A 20 -12.73 -11.15 13.74
CA LYS A 20 -12.93 -9.73 14.09
C LYS A 20 -11.70 -9.14 14.78
N LEU A 21 -11.01 -9.92 15.60
CA LEU A 21 -9.78 -9.49 16.26
C LEU A 21 -8.66 -9.28 15.23
N ALA A 22 -8.53 -10.16 14.25
CA ALA A 22 -7.61 -10.01 13.12
C ALA A 22 -7.93 -8.78 12.26
N GLN A 23 -9.20 -8.56 11.92
CA GLN A 23 -9.62 -7.39 11.15
C GLN A 23 -9.40 -6.05 11.88
N GLY A 24 -9.43 -6.07 13.21
CA GLY A 24 -9.17 -4.91 14.06
C GLY A 24 -7.70 -4.73 14.45
N TYR A 25 -6.79 -5.55 13.93
CA TYR A 25 -5.37 -5.49 14.27
C TYR A 25 -4.74 -4.18 13.73
N TYR A 26 -4.42 -3.28 14.68
CA TYR A 26 -3.81 -1.96 14.57
C TYR A 26 -2.30 -1.91 14.92
N ASN A 27 -1.35 -1.54 14.05
CA ASN A 27 -0.01 -1.15 14.52
C ASN A 27 0.35 0.28 14.14
N ASN A 28 0.46 1.15 15.14
CA ASN A 28 0.73 2.58 14.99
C ASN A 28 2.14 2.90 14.47
N GLU A 29 3.09 1.97 14.56
CA GLU A 29 4.47 2.19 14.13
C GLU A 29 4.64 1.99 12.62
N LEU A 30 3.71 1.29 11.97
CA LEU A 30 3.74 1.02 10.54
C LEU A 30 3.15 2.20 9.77
N VAL A 31 3.84 2.61 8.69
CA VAL A 31 3.45 3.78 7.89
C VAL A 31 3.05 3.42 6.46
N CYS A 32 3.15 2.14 6.06
CA CYS A 32 2.79 1.69 4.72
C CYS A 32 1.41 2.15 4.26
N GLU A 33 0.39 2.06 5.13
CA GLU A 33 -0.99 2.41 4.77
C GLU A 33 -1.19 3.92 4.52
N THR A 34 -0.33 4.77 5.08
CA THR A 34 -0.36 6.22 4.82
C THR A 34 0.23 6.57 3.46
N LEU A 35 1.21 5.80 3.00
CA LEU A 35 1.87 5.99 1.71
C LEU A 35 1.11 5.28 0.56
N MET A 36 0.61 4.07 0.82
CA MET A 36 -0.14 3.24 -0.12
C MET A 36 -1.40 2.70 0.56
N PRO A 37 -2.59 3.29 0.32
CA PRO A 37 -3.83 2.84 0.94
C PRO A 37 -4.28 1.49 0.37
N ILE A 38 -4.98 0.71 1.20
CA ILE A 38 -5.49 -0.62 0.83
C ILE A 38 -6.67 -0.46 -0.14
N VAL A 39 -6.61 -1.18 -1.27
CA VAL A 39 -7.69 -1.25 -2.26
C VAL A 39 -8.09 -2.71 -2.47
N ASN A 40 -9.38 -3.00 -2.33
CA ASN A 40 -9.91 -4.35 -2.54
C ASN A 40 -10.09 -4.63 -4.04
N ILE A 41 -9.46 -5.69 -4.53
CA ILE A 41 -9.59 -6.14 -5.92
C ILE A 41 -10.18 -7.55 -5.92
N GLY A 42 -11.13 -7.81 -6.82
CA GLY A 42 -11.81 -9.12 -6.91
C GLY A 42 -11.02 -10.20 -7.65
N LYS A 43 -9.83 -9.90 -8.17
CA LYS A 43 -8.96 -10.81 -8.92
C LYS A 43 -7.52 -10.66 -8.43
N GLU A 44 -6.80 -11.78 -8.37
CA GLU A 44 -5.38 -11.83 -7.98
C GLU A 44 -4.46 -11.20 -9.02
N GLY A 45 -4.81 -11.30 -10.30
CA GLY A 45 -4.11 -10.66 -11.41
C GLY A 45 -4.95 -9.55 -12.03
N GLY A 46 -4.36 -8.37 -12.18
CA GLY A 46 -5.03 -7.18 -12.70
C GLY A 46 -4.12 -6.27 -13.49
N LYS A 47 -4.70 -5.63 -14.50
CA LYS A 47 -4.08 -4.53 -15.24
C LYS A 47 -4.61 -3.23 -14.66
N ILE A 48 -3.77 -2.48 -13.95
CA ILE A 48 -4.13 -1.19 -13.37
C ILE A 48 -3.76 -0.09 -14.38
N PRO A 49 -4.70 0.80 -14.76
CA PRO A 49 -4.35 1.95 -15.58
C PRO A 49 -3.47 2.91 -14.79
N GLN A 50 -2.30 3.22 -15.31
CA GLN A 50 -1.40 4.22 -14.75
C GLN A 50 -1.80 5.60 -15.26
N PHE A 51 -2.15 6.48 -14.33
CA PHE A 51 -2.44 7.87 -14.62
C PHE A 51 -1.13 8.67 -14.68
N GLY A 52 -0.85 9.24 -15.85
CA GLY A 52 0.28 10.16 -16.03
C GLY A 52 -0.02 11.56 -15.49
N ARG A 53 0.94 12.48 -15.68
CA ARG A 53 0.84 13.90 -15.28
C ARG A 53 -0.45 14.57 -15.73
N GLU A 54 -0.94 14.22 -16.91
CA GLU A 54 -2.15 14.80 -17.51
C GLU A 54 -3.42 14.54 -16.71
N SER A 55 -3.46 13.50 -15.86
CA SER A 55 -4.60 13.25 -14.97
C SER A 55 -4.64 14.19 -13.75
N PHE A 56 -3.55 14.91 -13.48
CA PHE A 56 -3.41 15.83 -12.35
C PHE A 56 -3.53 17.31 -12.73
N TYR A 57 -3.59 17.65 -14.02
CA TYR A 57 -3.85 19.01 -14.48
C TYR A 57 -5.34 19.23 -14.72
N LEU A 58 -5.86 20.38 -14.28
CA LEU A 58 -7.23 20.79 -14.55
C LEU A 58 -7.25 21.57 -15.88
N PRO A 59 -7.78 21.01 -16.97
CA PRO A 59 -7.85 21.72 -18.25
C PRO A 59 -8.80 22.92 -18.13
N SER A 60 -8.39 24.07 -18.64
CA SER A 60 -9.29 25.21 -18.78
C SER A 60 -10.45 24.83 -19.71
N THR A 61 -11.67 24.96 -19.20
CA THR A 61 -12.91 24.71 -19.95
C THR A 61 -13.50 25.99 -20.54
N ILE A 62 -12.92 27.15 -20.20
CA ILE A 62 -13.39 28.44 -20.71
C ILE A 62 -12.92 28.59 -22.15
N ARG A 63 -13.89 28.76 -23.06
CA ARG A 63 -13.65 29.05 -24.46
C ARG A 63 -13.67 30.55 -24.69
N GLU A 64 -12.65 31.08 -25.35
CA GLU A 64 -12.63 32.49 -25.78
C GLU A 64 -13.73 32.79 -26.81
N LEU A 65 -14.28 34.01 -26.78
CA LEU A 65 -15.32 34.43 -27.71
C LEU A 65 -14.78 34.40 -29.15
N ARG A 66 -15.33 33.53 -29.99
CA ARG A 66 -14.90 33.22 -31.38
C ARG A 66 -13.62 32.37 -31.52
N GLY A 67 -13.03 31.88 -30.42
CA GLY A 67 -11.92 30.90 -30.48
C GLY A 67 -12.39 29.51 -30.88
N ASN A 68 -11.47 28.61 -31.29
CA ASN A 68 -11.78 27.19 -31.50
C ASN A 68 -12.14 26.50 -30.18
N SER A 69 -12.85 25.36 -30.23
CA SER A 69 -13.16 24.59 -29.02
C SER A 69 -11.89 23.99 -28.43
N ASN A 70 -11.78 24.01 -27.10
CA ASN A 70 -10.75 23.26 -26.38
C ASN A 70 -11.00 21.78 -26.68
N ARG A 71 -10.04 21.12 -27.35
CA ARG A 71 -10.06 19.68 -27.60
C ARG A 71 -9.15 19.02 -26.57
N LEU A 72 -9.64 17.95 -25.97
CA LEU A 72 -8.81 17.01 -25.24
C LEU A 72 -8.52 15.85 -26.18
N ASP A 73 -7.24 15.58 -26.45
CA ASP A 73 -6.86 14.43 -27.25
C ASP A 73 -7.02 13.14 -26.43
N PRO A 74 -7.53 12.04 -27.03
CA PRO A 74 -7.71 10.78 -26.32
C PRO A 74 -6.34 10.18 -25.94
N MET A 75 -6.14 10.00 -24.64
CA MET A 75 -4.88 9.56 -24.03
C MET A 75 -4.59 8.08 -24.29
N SER A 76 -3.30 7.75 -24.49
CA SER A 76 -2.79 6.38 -24.39
C SER A 76 -2.64 5.99 -22.91
N VAL A 77 -3.51 5.10 -22.44
CA VAL A 77 -3.44 4.57 -21.06
C VAL A 77 -2.25 3.61 -20.95
N LYS A 78 -1.25 3.97 -20.15
CA LYS A 78 -0.21 3.02 -19.73
C LYS A 78 -0.82 2.05 -18.71
N VAL A 79 -0.38 0.81 -18.74
CA VAL A 79 -0.93 -0.25 -17.90
C VAL A 79 0.19 -0.87 -17.08
N ILE A 80 -0.05 -1.01 -15.77
CA ILE A 80 0.82 -1.74 -14.85
C ILE A 80 0.18 -3.10 -14.61
N ASP A 81 0.99 -4.14 -14.74
CA ASP A 81 0.60 -5.51 -14.39
C ASP A 81 0.81 -5.73 -12.90
N VAL A 82 -0.26 -6.07 -12.19
CA VAL A 82 -0.24 -6.43 -10.77
C VAL A 82 -0.63 -7.88 -10.64
N SER A 83 0.20 -8.62 -9.90
CA SER A 83 -0.06 -9.99 -9.47
C SER A 83 0.05 -10.03 -7.95
N LEU A 84 -0.98 -10.53 -7.29
CA LEU A 84 -0.96 -10.78 -5.86
C LEU A 84 -0.37 -12.17 -5.62
N GLU A 85 0.52 -12.27 -4.64
CA GLU A 85 1.06 -13.52 -4.13
C GLU A 85 0.41 -13.83 -2.78
N GLU A 86 0.18 -15.12 -2.50
CA GLU A 86 -0.38 -15.55 -1.23
C GLU A 86 0.73 -15.61 -0.16
N HIS A 87 0.52 -14.86 0.93
CA HIS A 87 1.38 -14.88 2.10
C HIS A 87 0.58 -15.40 3.30
N ASP A 88 0.70 -16.70 3.57
CA ASP A 88 0.09 -17.37 4.73
C ASP A 88 1.15 -17.79 5.75
N ILE A 89 0.81 -17.72 7.04
CA ILE A 89 1.67 -18.08 8.17
C ILE A 89 0.83 -18.78 9.23
N GLU A 90 1.31 -19.93 9.68
CA GLU A 90 0.72 -20.70 10.78
C GLU A 90 1.55 -20.55 12.07
N TYR A 91 0.84 -20.45 13.20
CA TYR A 91 1.43 -20.55 14.53
C TYR A 91 0.88 -21.82 15.21
N ALA A 92 1.73 -22.84 15.37
CA ALA A 92 1.34 -24.10 15.98
C ALA A 92 1.12 -23.95 17.49
N ILE A 93 -0.01 -24.46 18.00
CA ILE A 93 -0.36 -24.47 19.42
C ILE A 93 -0.67 -25.90 19.83
N ASP A 94 0.00 -26.42 20.87
CA ASP A 94 -0.36 -27.69 21.47
C ASP A 94 -1.53 -27.53 22.48
N TYR A 95 -2.41 -28.53 22.56
CA TYR A 95 -3.55 -28.52 23.47
C TYR A 95 -3.13 -28.54 24.95
N ARG A 96 -1.94 -29.07 25.25
CA ARG A 96 -1.38 -29.06 26.62
C ARG A 96 -0.95 -27.66 27.01
N GLU A 97 -0.28 -26.96 26.10
CA GLU A 97 0.14 -25.56 26.29
C GLU A 97 -1.08 -24.64 26.41
N GLU A 98 -2.11 -24.84 25.59
CA GLU A 98 -3.35 -24.08 25.69
C GLU A 98 -4.06 -24.30 27.05
N ASN A 99 -4.05 -25.52 27.58
CA ASN A 99 -4.66 -25.82 28.88
C ASN A 99 -3.85 -25.29 30.08
N GLU A 100 -2.53 -25.17 29.95
CA GLU A 100 -1.65 -24.64 31.00
C GLU A 100 -1.52 -23.11 30.94
N ALA A 101 -1.81 -22.48 29.80
CA ALA A 101 -1.70 -21.04 29.62
C ALA A 101 -2.66 -20.26 30.54
N SER A 102 -2.11 -19.28 31.25
CA SER A 102 -2.88 -18.35 32.10
C SER A 102 -3.48 -17.17 31.32
N TYR A 103 -3.23 -17.09 30.02
CA TYR A 103 -3.62 -16.00 29.11
C TYR A 103 -4.20 -16.57 27.80
N PRO A 104 -4.94 -15.78 27.01
CA PRO A 104 -5.55 -16.27 25.77
C PRO A 104 -4.48 -16.50 24.68
N LEU A 105 -3.89 -17.70 24.67
CA LEU A 105 -2.79 -18.10 23.78
C LEU A 105 -3.14 -17.93 22.30
N LYS A 106 -4.38 -18.25 21.89
CA LYS A 106 -4.87 -18.07 20.51
C LYS A 106 -4.89 -16.62 20.07
N GLN A 107 -5.24 -15.68 20.96
CA GLN A 107 -5.24 -14.26 20.62
C GLN A 107 -3.81 -13.74 20.47
N TYR A 108 -2.90 -14.20 21.32
CA TYR A 108 -1.48 -13.88 21.22
C TYR A 108 -0.84 -14.42 19.94
N ALA A 109 -1.11 -15.68 19.60
CA ALA A 109 -0.66 -16.27 18.34
C ALA A 109 -1.19 -15.50 17.12
N LEU A 110 -2.45 -15.05 17.19
CA LEU A 110 -3.05 -14.24 16.15
C LEU A 110 -2.37 -12.87 16.02
N SER A 111 -2.06 -12.17 17.13
CA SER A 111 -1.31 -10.92 17.04
C SER A 111 0.07 -11.14 16.42
N VAL A 112 0.80 -12.19 16.84
CA VAL A 112 2.15 -12.47 16.29
C VAL A 112 2.10 -12.74 14.78
N THR A 113 1.14 -13.53 14.30
CA THR A 113 1.00 -13.81 12.87
C THR A 113 0.63 -12.56 12.07
N GLN A 114 -0.26 -11.71 12.60
CA GLN A 114 -0.61 -10.44 11.98
C GLN A 114 0.56 -9.45 11.97
N ASP A 115 1.35 -9.37 13.04
CA ASP A 115 2.57 -8.55 13.12
C ASP A 115 3.53 -8.90 11.98
N ILE A 116 3.77 -10.19 11.75
CA ILE A 116 4.71 -10.66 10.72
C ILE A 116 4.21 -10.30 9.31
N ILE A 117 2.92 -10.51 9.03
CA ILE A 117 2.31 -10.18 7.73
C ILE A 117 2.37 -8.66 7.50
N ALA A 118 2.01 -7.87 8.51
CA ALA A 118 2.02 -6.41 8.43
C ALA A 118 3.44 -5.86 8.23
N LEU A 119 4.44 -6.45 8.89
CA LEU A 119 5.85 -6.11 8.69
C LEU A 119 6.33 -6.48 7.28
N GLY A 120 5.95 -7.64 6.76
CA GLY A 120 6.27 -8.04 5.38
C GLY A 120 5.72 -7.05 4.35
N ARG A 121 4.49 -6.57 4.57
CA ARG A 121 3.87 -5.52 3.76
C ARG A 121 4.64 -4.19 3.85
N GLU A 122 5.06 -3.79 5.04
CA GLU A 122 5.86 -2.57 5.26
C GLU A 122 7.17 -2.61 4.45
N VAL A 123 7.89 -3.73 4.52
CA VAL A 123 9.15 -3.93 3.78
C VAL A 123 8.91 -3.82 2.28
N LYS A 124 7.85 -4.46 1.75
CA LYS A 124 7.53 -4.39 0.31
C LYS A 124 7.16 -2.99 -0.15
N VAL A 125 6.40 -2.25 0.66
CA VAL A 125 6.07 -0.85 0.36
C VAL A 125 7.31 0.02 0.42
N ALA A 126 8.20 -0.18 1.39
CA ALA A 126 9.46 0.55 1.49
C ALA A 126 10.39 0.26 0.28
N GLU A 127 10.50 -1.00 -0.14
CA GLU A 127 11.25 -1.39 -1.36
C GLU A 127 10.71 -0.66 -2.59
N LEU A 128 9.40 -0.58 -2.77
CA LEU A 128 8.78 0.13 -3.90
C LEU A 128 8.97 1.65 -3.81
N ALA A 129 8.78 2.22 -2.63
CA ALA A 129 8.81 3.66 -2.42
C ALA A 129 10.24 4.24 -2.49
N GLN A 130 11.25 3.48 -2.05
CA GLN A 130 12.65 3.92 -2.01
C GLN A 130 13.44 3.55 -3.27
N ASN A 131 12.86 2.76 -4.19
CA ASN A 131 13.53 2.42 -5.44
C ASN A 131 13.57 3.64 -6.38
N SER A 132 14.78 4.16 -6.63
CA SER A 132 15.00 5.29 -7.53
C SER A 132 14.55 5.04 -8.97
N ASP A 133 14.56 3.78 -9.42
CA ASP A 133 14.20 3.41 -10.79
C ASP A 133 12.70 3.58 -11.07
N ASN A 134 11.88 3.67 -10.02
CA ASN A 134 10.44 3.93 -10.13
C ASN A 134 10.13 5.41 -10.41
N TYR A 135 11.13 6.30 -10.33
CA TYR A 135 10.97 7.73 -10.45
C TYR A 135 11.77 8.28 -11.64
N VAL A 136 11.30 9.38 -12.21
CA VAL A 136 12.08 10.15 -13.20
C VAL A 136 13.27 10.78 -12.49
N SER A 137 14.40 10.95 -13.18
CA SER A 137 15.66 11.47 -12.63
C SER A 137 15.53 12.82 -11.90
N GLU A 138 14.51 13.62 -12.23
CA GLU A 138 14.23 14.91 -11.60
C GLU A 138 13.50 14.78 -10.26
N ASN A 139 12.81 13.66 -10.04
CA ASN A 139 12.10 13.34 -8.80
C ASN A 139 12.98 12.53 -7.82
N VAL A 140 14.28 12.40 -8.11
CA VAL A 140 15.24 11.67 -7.28
C VAL A 140 16.43 12.57 -6.95
N VAL A 141 16.77 12.67 -5.67
CA VAL A 141 17.95 13.41 -5.21
C VAL A 141 18.84 12.49 -4.38
N SER A 142 20.06 12.22 -4.85
CA SER A 142 21.08 11.53 -4.06
C SER A 142 21.74 12.50 -3.08
N LEU A 143 21.66 12.20 -1.77
CA LEU A 143 22.26 13.03 -0.72
C LEU A 143 23.71 12.59 -0.46
N GLU A 144 24.65 13.33 -1.04
CA GLU A 144 26.09 13.05 -0.91
C GLU A 144 26.87 14.15 -0.16
N GLY A 145 27.96 13.76 0.48
CA GLY A 145 28.90 14.66 1.16
C GLY A 145 28.22 15.63 2.15
N ASN A 146 28.36 16.94 1.88
CA ASN A 146 27.82 18.01 2.72
C ASN A 146 26.27 18.09 2.72
N LYS A 147 25.59 17.41 1.77
CA LYS A 147 24.12 17.38 1.68
C LYS A 147 23.48 16.29 2.54
N LYS A 148 24.27 15.37 3.11
CA LYS A 148 23.76 14.37 4.07
C LYS A 148 23.24 15.07 5.31
N ILE A 149 22.02 14.72 5.73
CA ILE A 149 21.35 15.33 6.90
C ILE A 149 22.18 15.18 8.19
N SER A 150 23.03 14.16 8.28
CA SER A 150 23.95 13.95 9.40
C SER A 150 25.13 14.93 9.45
N HIS A 151 25.40 15.68 8.38
CA HIS A 151 26.54 16.58 8.28
C HIS A 151 26.21 17.97 8.85
N LYS A 152 27.15 18.57 9.59
CA LYS A 152 26.95 19.88 10.27
C LYS A 152 26.66 21.05 9.33
N LYS A 153 27.06 20.92 8.05
CA LYS A 153 26.81 21.94 7.00
C LYS A 153 25.58 21.64 6.14
N SER A 154 24.80 20.61 6.47
CA SER A 154 23.61 20.27 5.71
C SER A 154 22.47 21.23 6.05
N ASN A 155 21.73 21.63 5.01
CA ASN A 155 20.50 22.42 5.14
C ASN A 155 19.32 21.48 4.81
N PRO A 156 18.77 20.74 5.78
CA PRO A 156 17.69 19.80 5.51
C PRO A 156 16.43 20.50 4.99
N LEU A 157 16.17 21.74 5.41
CA LEU A 157 15.02 22.52 4.95
C LEU A 157 15.08 22.81 3.44
N GLU A 158 16.26 23.19 2.93
CA GLU A 158 16.44 23.50 1.51
C GLU A 158 16.24 22.25 0.64
N THR A 159 16.70 21.09 1.11
CA THR A 159 16.46 19.80 0.43
C THR A 159 14.97 19.43 0.40
N ILE A 160 14.25 19.62 1.51
CA ILE A 160 12.82 19.33 1.59
C ILE A 160 12.04 20.30 0.68
N GLU A 161 12.40 21.58 0.71
CA GLU A 161 11.81 22.61 -0.14
C GLU A 161 11.99 22.28 -1.63
N GLN A 162 13.20 21.87 -2.02
CA GLN A 162 13.46 21.40 -3.39
C GLN A 162 12.59 20.18 -3.76
N GLY A 163 12.37 19.23 -2.85
CA GLY A 163 11.50 18.08 -3.11
C GLY A 163 10.00 18.41 -3.17
N ILE A 164 9.55 19.50 -2.52
CA ILE A 164 8.16 19.97 -2.60
C ILE A 164 7.93 20.75 -3.90
N TYR A 165 8.88 21.60 -4.26
CA TYR A 165 8.78 22.50 -5.42
C TYR A 165 9.50 21.98 -6.66
N THR A 166 9.89 20.70 -6.71
CA THR A 166 10.31 20.08 -7.97
C THR A 166 9.16 20.24 -8.96
N GLU A 167 9.34 21.18 -9.90
CA GLU A 167 8.32 21.50 -10.89
C GLU A 167 8.05 20.23 -11.70
N PRO A 168 6.79 19.82 -11.87
CA PRO A 168 6.49 18.84 -12.90
C PRO A 168 6.84 19.51 -14.25
N LEU A 169 7.89 19.01 -14.94
CA LEU A 169 8.36 19.50 -16.26
C LEU A 169 7.22 20.01 -17.15
N PRO A 170 7.42 21.05 -17.99
CA PRO A 170 6.41 21.58 -18.91
C PRO A 170 5.67 20.53 -19.72
#